data_AF-A0A9D2H952-F1
#
_entry.id   AF-A0A9D2H952-F1
#
_cell.length_a   1.000
_cell.length_b   1.000
_cell.length_c   1.000
_cell.angle_alpha   90.00
_cell.angle_beta   90.00
_cell.angle_gamma   90.00
#
_symmetry.space_group_name_H-M   'P 1'
#
loop_
_entity.id
_entity.type
_entity.pdbx_description
1 polymer ?
#
loop_
_entity_poly.entity_id
_entity_poly.type
_entity_poly.pdbx_seq_one_letter_code
_entity_poly.pdbx_strand_id
1 'polypeptide(L)'
;MEEMYEVMRFIEHGAHCRQSMDCVRGMLMAEFLRRNPRQEKTDLFCWFRGLCVCLDQYHRSRKGRKDYRYLNPYSIVVTEENQLCLLDLEAPSNSFAVKQMQRRAVRDHFVKPVCEMGMEKEYKADLFAYGRMLQFLLAYIVVEPSLTRMEELRLAIVIGRCTGEKRGKYENIGQVMRALPSVPKEERMSGRRRKRLAVGACICVMLCFVVTVIKGGI
;
A
#
# COMPACT_ATOMS: atom_id res chain seq x y z
N MET A 1 14.14 7.14 7.67
CA MET A 1 13.40 8.42 7.72
C MET A 1 12.15 8.31 6.85
N GLU A 2 11.07 8.97 7.23
CA GLU A 2 9.89 9.21 6.37
C GLU A 2 10.15 10.49 5.56
N GLU A 3 9.60 10.56 4.36
CA GLU A 3 9.83 11.66 3.41
C GLU A 3 8.48 12.20 2.91
N MET A 4 8.52 13.38 2.30
CA MET A 4 7.35 13.97 1.63
C MET A 4 7.29 13.47 0.19
N TYR A 5 6.11 13.00 -0.22
CA TYR A 5 5.86 12.46 -1.55
C TYR A 5 4.69 13.19 -2.21
N GLU A 6 4.87 13.59 -3.46
CA GLU A 6 3.75 14.05 -4.30
C GLU A 6 2.92 12.83 -4.72
N VAL A 7 1.63 12.85 -4.40
CA VAL A 7 0.71 11.72 -4.59
C VAL A 7 -0.56 12.16 -5.28
N MET A 8 -1.21 11.21 -5.95
CA MET A 8 -2.55 11.40 -6.47
C MET A 8 -3.55 11.41 -5.34
N ARG A 9 -4.39 12.45 -5.30
CA ARG A 9 -5.55 12.56 -4.42
C ARG A 9 -6.83 12.53 -5.22
N PHE A 10 -7.85 11.90 -4.65
CA PHE A 10 -9.15 11.74 -5.30
C PHE A 10 -10.22 12.42 -4.46
N ILE A 11 -10.95 13.35 -5.08
CA ILE A 11 -12.06 14.07 -4.47
C ILE A 11 -13.35 13.46 -5.02
N GLU A 12 -14.18 12.93 -4.13
CA GLU A 12 -15.39 12.19 -4.49
C GLU A 12 -16.65 12.98 -4.15
N HIS A 13 -17.56 13.07 -5.13
CA HIS A 13 -18.90 13.62 -4.97
C HIS A 13 -19.91 12.66 -5.60
N GLY A 14 -20.44 11.74 -4.79
CA GLY A 14 -21.31 10.67 -5.27
C GLY A 14 -20.59 9.77 -6.28
N ALA A 15 -21.14 9.64 -7.48
CA ALA A 15 -20.53 8.85 -8.55
C ALA A 15 -19.32 9.55 -9.23
N HIS A 16 -19.16 10.85 -9.03
CA HIS A 16 -18.08 11.61 -9.63
C HIS A 16 -16.80 11.54 -8.79
N CYS A 17 -15.69 11.29 -9.47
CA CYS A 17 -14.36 11.33 -8.88
C CYS A 17 -13.49 12.32 -9.67
N ARG A 18 -12.82 13.24 -8.98
CA ARG A 18 -11.86 14.16 -9.59
C ARG A 18 -10.47 13.90 -9.03
N GLN A 19 -9.49 13.82 -9.92
CA GLN A 19 -8.08 13.75 -9.56
C GLN A 19 -7.57 15.15 -9.18
N SER A 20 -6.80 15.21 -8.10
CA SER A 20 -5.99 16.33 -7.64
C SER A 20 -4.60 15.79 -7.27
N MET A 21 -3.65 16.70 -7.01
CA MET A 21 -2.38 16.35 -6.38
C MET A 21 -2.40 16.74 -4.91
N ASP A 22 -1.59 16.03 -4.12
CA ASP A 22 -1.33 16.31 -2.72
C ASP A 22 0.12 15.95 -2.38
N CYS A 23 0.62 16.43 -1.24
CA CYS A 23 1.96 16.12 -0.76
C CYS A 23 1.85 15.52 0.65
N VAL A 24 2.15 14.24 0.76
CA VAL A 24 1.95 13.48 2.01
C VAL A 24 3.27 12.99 2.57
N ARG A 25 3.35 12.97 3.90
CA ARG A 25 4.46 12.33 4.59
C ARG A 25 4.24 10.82 4.64
N GLY A 26 5.27 10.05 4.30
CA GLY A 26 5.17 8.59 4.32
C GLY A 26 6.42 7.88 3.83
N MET A 27 6.22 6.70 3.28
CA MET A 27 7.29 5.83 2.78
C MET A 27 6.80 5.00 1.59
N LEU A 28 7.63 4.82 0.56
CA LEU A 28 7.29 3.88 -0.50
C LEU A 28 7.05 2.48 0.07
N MET A 29 6.04 1.76 -0.43
CA MET A 29 5.68 0.42 0.03
C MET A 29 6.88 -0.54 0.06
N ALA A 30 7.73 -0.51 -0.97
CA ALA A 30 8.96 -1.32 -1.02
C ALA A 30 9.87 -1.09 0.20
N GLU A 31 10.04 0.17 0.60
CA GLU A 31 10.89 0.57 1.72
C GLU A 31 10.20 0.32 3.06
N PHE A 32 8.89 0.57 3.13
CA PHE A 32 8.08 0.31 4.32
C PHE A 32 8.16 -1.16 4.73
N LEU A 33 7.97 -2.08 3.79
CA LEU A 33 8.01 -3.52 4.06
C LEU A 33 9.40 -4.01 4.44
N ARG A 34 10.45 -3.44 3.83
CA ARG A 34 11.84 -3.76 4.17
C ARG A 34 12.16 -3.46 5.63
N ARG A 35 11.59 -2.37 6.17
CA ARG A 35 11.76 -1.97 7.58
C ARG A 35 10.78 -2.70 8.51
N ASN A 36 9.62 -3.08 7.99
CA ASN A 36 8.53 -3.68 8.76
C ASN A 36 8.09 -5.00 8.10
N PRO A 37 8.88 -6.09 8.17
CA PRO A 37 8.56 -7.34 7.50
C PRO A 37 7.41 -8.11 8.16
N ARG A 38 7.09 -7.83 9.43
CA ARG A 38 5.96 -8.43 10.16
C ARG A 38 4.77 -7.49 10.17
N GLN A 39 3.61 -7.97 9.73
CA GLN A 39 2.41 -7.14 9.57
C GLN A 39 1.20 -7.82 10.20
N GLU A 40 0.33 -7.01 10.80
CA GLU A 40 -0.95 -7.50 11.30
C GLU A 40 -1.82 -7.96 10.12
N LYS A 41 -2.53 -9.09 10.29
CA LYS A 41 -3.43 -9.61 9.25
C LYS A 41 -4.49 -8.60 8.83
N THR A 42 -5.00 -7.82 9.79
CA THR A 42 -5.96 -6.75 9.53
C THR A 42 -5.37 -5.68 8.62
N ASP A 43 -4.15 -5.22 8.89
CA ASP A 43 -3.45 -4.21 8.07
C ASP A 43 -3.25 -4.72 6.64
N LEU A 44 -2.83 -5.98 6.46
CA LEU A 44 -2.70 -6.59 5.14
C LEU A 44 -4.01 -6.59 4.35
N PHE A 45 -5.12 -7.00 4.99
CA PHE A 45 -6.43 -7.03 4.31
C PHE A 45 -6.99 -5.63 4.05
N CYS A 46 -6.67 -4.66 4.91
CA CYS A 46 -6.92 -3.26 4.67
C CYS A 46 -6.14 -2.76 3.46
N TRP A 47 -4.85 -3.10 3.32
CA TRP A 47 -4.07 -2.72 2.14
C TRP A 47 -4.58 -3.36 0.85
N PHE A 48 -4.96 -4.64 0.85
CA PHE A 48 -5.57 -5.27 -0.33
C PHE A 48 -6.81 -4.50 -0.82
N ARG A 49 -7.64 -4.03 0.11
CA ARG A 49 -8.80 -3.19 -0.21
C ARG A 49 -8.40 -1.78 -0.60
N GLY A 50 -7.43 -1.18 0.09
CA GLY A 50 -6.90 0.14 -0.19
C GLY A 50 -6.37 0.24 -1.62
N LEU A 51 -5.65 -0.78 -2.10
CA LEU A 51 -5.23 -0.89 -3.50
C LEU A 51 -6.42 -0.92 -4.47
N CYS A 52 -7.50 -1.65 -4.14
CA CYS A 52 -8.72 -1.62 -4.96
C CYS A 52 -9.36 -0.22 -4.98
N VAL A 53 -9.42 0.47 -3.83
CA VAL A 53 -9.98 1.82 -3.71
C VAL A 53 -9.16 2.80 -4.55
N CYS A 54 -7.83 2.78 -4.44
CA CYS A 54 -6.95 3.63 -5.22
C CYS A 54 -7.15 3.44 -6.73
N LEU A 55 -7.21 2.19 -7.20
CA LEU A 55 -7.44 1.89 -8.61
C LEU A 55 -8.84 2.32 -9.06
N ASP A 56 -9.88 2.01 -8.28
CA ASP A 56 -11.26 2.40 -8.60
C ASP A 56 -11.43 3.92 -8.70
N GLN A 57 -10.85 4.67 -7.76
CA GLN A 57 -10.85 6.13 -7.78
C GLN A 57 -10.09 6.67 -9.00
N TYR A 58 -8.93 6.11 -9.33
CA TYR A 58 -8.19 6.48 -10.54
C TYR A 58 -9.01 6.20 -11.81
N HIS A 59 -9.64 5.03 -11.90
CA HIS A 59 -10.48 4.64 -13.04
C HIS A 59 -11.64 5.61 -13.24
N ARG A 60 -12.32 5.98 -12.15
CA ARG A 60 -13.45 6.93 -12.18
C ARG A 60 -13.02 8.37 -12.43
N SER A 61 -11.78 8.75 -12.10
CA SER A 61 -11.31 10.13 -12.28
C SER A 61 -10.86 10.45 -13.70
N ARG A 62 -10.66 9.45 -14.57
CA ARG A 62 -10.14 9.63 -15.93
C ARG A 62 -11.27 9.61 -16.96
N LYS A 63 -11.28 10.61 -17.85
CA LYS A 63 -12.21 10.70 -18.99
C LYS A 63 -11.73 9.93 -20.24
N GLY A 64 -10.42 9.66 -20.34
CA GLY A 64 -9.78 8.99 -21.48
C GLY A 64 -9.31 7.59 -21.11
N ARG A 65 -8.02 7.29 -21.31
CA ARG A 65 -7.41 6.05 -20.84
C ARG A 65 -7.64 5.87 -19.34
N LYS A 66 -8.29 4.77 -18.98
CA LYS A 66 -8.73 4.53 -17.60
C LYS A 66 -7.78 3.68 -16.77
N ASP A 67 -6.84 2.94 -17.38
CA ASP A 67 -5.89 2.11 -16.64
C ASP A 67 -4.66 2.90 -16.13
N TYR A 68 -4.27 2.67 -14.88
CA TYR A 68 -3.13 3.29 -14.20
C TYR A 68 -1.79 2.70 -14.68
N ARG A 69 -1.71 1.37 -14.84
CA ARG A 69 -0.60 0.56 -15.38
C ARG A 69 0.71 0.56 -14.60
N TYR A 70 0.86 1.44 -13.63
CA TYR A 70 2.11 1.57 -12.89
C TYR A 70 2.08 0.89 -11.53
N LEU A 71 1.02 0.17 -11.15
CA LEU A 71 0.90 -0.38 -9.81
C LEU A 71 2.01 -1.38 -9.48
N ASN A 72 2.93 -0.98 -8.60
CA ASN A 72 4.04 -1.78 -8.11
C ASN A 72 4.53 -1.23 -6.74
N PRO A 73 5.47 -1.91 -6.04
CA PRO A 73 5.89 -1.50 -4.70
C PRO A 73 6.55 -0.10 -4.61
N TYR A 74 6.99 0.48 -5.73
CA TYR A 74 7.57 1.84 -5.78
C TYR A 74 6.57 2.90 -6.27
N SER A 75 5.35 2.52 -6.66
CA SER A 75 4.30 3.47 -7.07
C SER A 75 3.27 3.72 -5.96
N ILE A 76 3.52 3.22 -4.75
CA ILE A 76 2.58 3.27 -3.62
C ILE A 76 3.31 3.87 -2.43
N VAL A 77 2.70 4.87 -1.81
CA VAL A 77 3.14 5.45 -0.54
C VAL A 77 2.26 4.89 0.58
N VAL A 78 2.90 4.43 1.65
CA VAL A 78 2.26 4.12 2.93
C VAL A 78 2.38 5.35 3.83
N THR A 79 1.26 5.94 4.24
CA THR A 79 1.24 7.11 5.13
C THR A 79 1.47 6.71 6.60
N GLU A 80 1.68 7.70 7.47
CA GLU A 80 1.81 7.48 8.93
C GLU A 80 0.57 6.79 9.52
N GLU A 81 -0.61 7.04 8.98
CA GLU A 81 -1.88 6.43 9.40
C GLU A 81 -2.08 4.99 8.89
N ASN A 82 -1.10 4.46 8.15
CA ASN A 82 -1.13 3.19 7.43
C ASN A 82 -2.10 3.17 6.23
N GLN A 83 -2.34 4.31 5.60
CA GLN A 83 -3.15 4.42 4.39
C GLN A 83 -2.28 4.32 3.14
N LEU A 84 -2.88 3.94 2.02
CA LEU A 84 -2.19 3.81 0.74
C LEU A 84 -2.54 4.99 -0.18
N CYS A 85 -1.52 5.59 -0.78
CA CYS A 85 -1.66 6.60 -1.82
C CYS A 85 -0.92 6.15 -3.08
N LEU A 86 -1.47 6.47 -4.26
CA LEU A 86 -0.74 6.29 -5.52
C LEU A 86 0.24 7.43 -5.69
N LEU A 87 1.50 7.09 -5.98
CA LEU A 87 2.54 8.07 -6.25
C LEU A 87 2.23 8.82 -7.55
N ASP A 88 2.44 10.14 -7.56
CA ASP A 88 2.46 10.89 -8.82
C ASP A 88 3.80 10.65 -9.52
N LEU A 89 3.79 9.75 -10.50
CA LEU A 89 5.00 9.38 -11.24
C LEU A 89 5.42 10.43 -12.28
N GLU A 90 4.58 11.44 -12.54
CA GLU A 90 4.92 12.56 -13.42
C GLU A 90 5.66 13.68 -12.67
N ALA A 91 5.52 13.72 -11.33
CA ALA A 91 6.21 14.70 -10.49
C ALA A 91 7.75 14.52 -10.54
N PRO A 92 8.54 15.57 -10.82
CA PRO A 92 10.00 15.48 -10.87
C PRO A 92 10.64 14.98 -9.57
N SER A 93 10.06 15.36 -8.42
CA SER A 93 10.47 14.94 -7.08
C SER A 93 10.44 13.41 -6.91
N ASN A 94 9.57 12.72 -7.65
CA ASN A 94 9.37 11.27 -7.61
C ASN A 94 10.14 10.51 -8.68
N SER A 95 10.98 11.18 -9.49
CA SER A 95 11.72 10.55 -10.60
C SER A 95 12.62 9.38 -10.19
N PHE A 96 13.06 9.34 -8.93
CA PHE A 96 13.82 8.21 -8.40
C PHE A 96 12.99 6.91 -8.33
N ALA A 97 11.69 6.99 -8.07
CA ALA A 97 10.80 5.83 -8.04
C ALA A 97 10.72 5.18 -9.42
N VAL A 98 10.63 5.99 -10.48
CA VAL A 98 10.68 5.52 -11.87
C VAL A 98 12.00 4.79 -12.15
N LYS A 99 13.14 5.29 -11.65
CA LYS A 99 14.43 4.59 -11.76
C LYS A 99 14.42 3.24 -11.01
N GLN A 100 13.82 3.16 -9.82
CA GLN A 100 13.68 1.89 -9.09
C GLN A 100 12.82 0.87 -9.85
N MET A 101 11.77 1.33 -10.54
CA MET A 101 10.91 0.47 -11.37
C MET A 101 11.66 -0.18 -12.54
N GLN A 102 12.77 0.41 -13.00
CA GLN A 102 13.60 -0.16 -14.08
C GLN A 102 14.55 -1.27 -13.59
N ARG A 103 14.70 -1.46 -12.28
CA ARG A 103 15.52 -2.57 -11.75
C ARG A 103 14.91 -3.90 -12.18
N ARG A 104 15.75 -4.82 -12.65
CA ARG A 104 15.35 -6.10 -13.25
C ARG A 104 14.23 -6.82 -12.48
N ALA A 105 14.38 -6.93 -11.15
CA ALA A 105 13.41 -7.62 -10.30
C ALA A 105 12.00 -6.98 -10.33
N VAL A 106 11.90 -5.65 -10.44
CA VAL A 106 10.61 -4.94 -10.54
C VAL A 106 10.14 -4.96 -11.98
N ARG A 107 11.03 -4.61 -12.90
CA ARG A 107 10.71 -4.47 -14.33
C ARG A 107 10.16 -5.76 -14.90
N ASP A 108 10.81 -6.89 -14.66
CA ASP A 108 10.45 -8.16 -15.29
C ASP A 108 9.12 -8.72 -14.73
N HIS A 109 8.73 -8.36 -13.51
CA HIS A 109 7.54 -8.89 -12.82
C HIS A 109 6.33 -7.95 -12.81
N PHE A 110 6.53 -6.64 -12.96
CA PHE A 110 5.48 -5.63 -12.89
C PHE A 110 5.40 -4.80 -14.17
N VAL A 111 6.52 -4.23 -14.61
CA VAL A 111 6.51 -3.21 -15.67
C VAL A 111 6.38 -3.84 -17.06
N LYS A 112 7.32 -4.72 -17.43
CA LYS A 112 7.39 -5.35 -18.76
C LYS A 112 6.10 -6.10 -19.12
N PRO A 113 5.54 -6.98 -18.25
CA PRO A 113 4.29 -7.67 -18.57
C PRO A 113 3.13 -6.69 -18.83
N VAL A 114 3.03 -5.61 -18.07
CA VAL A 114 1.99 -4.60 -18.25
C VAL A 114 2.22 -3.77 -19.52
N CYS A 115 3.46 -3.45 -19.88
CA CYS A 115 3.77 -2.76 -21.14
C CYS A 115 3.40 -3.61 -22.37
N GLU A 116 3.64 -4.93 -22.30
CA GLU A 116 3.32 -5.88 -23.38
C GLU A 116 1.81 -6.16 -23.51
N MET A 117 1.01 -5.83 -22.49
CA MET A 117 -0.43 -5.89 -22.60
C MET A 117 -0.94 -4.83 -23.57
N GLY A 118 -1.54 -5.30 -24.67
CA GLY A 118 -2.18 -4.46 -25.68
C GLY A 118 -3.24 -3.53 -25.10
N MET A 119 -3.59 -2.51 -25.87
CA MET A 119 -4.46 -1.40 -25.43
C MET A 119 -5.95 -1.74 -25.48
N GLU A 120 -6.31 -2.94 -25.93
CA GLU A 120 -7.67 -3.27 -26.37
C GLU A 120 -8.70 -3.50 -25.26
N LYS A 121 -8.28 -3.75 -24.00
CA LYS A 121 -9.23 -3.93 -22.89
C LYS A 121 -8.86 -3.03 -21.72
N GLU A 122 -9.74 -2.08 -21.44
CA GLU A 122 -9.68 -1.23 -20.26
C GLU A 122 -9.48 -2.11 -19.00
N TYR A 123 -8.57 -1.70 -18.11
CA TYR A 123 -8.30 -2.30 -16.79
C TYR A 123 -7.56 -3.65 -16.73
N LYS A 124 -7.35 -4.37 -17.83
CA LYS A 124 -6.61 -5.66 -17.77
C LYS A 124 -5.22 -5.53 -17.16
N ALA A 125 -4.51 -4.48 -17.57
CA ALA A 125 -3.19 -4.15 -17.05
C ALA A 125 -3.23 -3.95 -15.52
N ASP A 126 -4.24 -3.24 -15.03
CA ASP A 126 -4.38 -2.96 -13.59
C ASP A 126 -4.82 -4.16 -12.79
N LEU A 127 -5.71 -5.00 -13.33
CA LEU A 127 -6.07 -6.27 -12.71
C LEU A 127 -4.84 -7.16 -12.58
N PHE A 128 -4.03 -7.28 -13.64
CA PHE A 128 -2.78 -8.02 -13.58
C PHE A 128 -1.82 -7.45 -12.54
N ALA A 129 -1.56 -6.14 -12.59
CA ALA A 129 -0.65 -5.47 -11.67
C ALA A 129 -1.11 -5.59 -10.21
N TYR A 130 -2.43 -5.50 -9.97
CA TYR A 130 -3.04 -5.77 -8.67
C TYR A 130 -2.78 -7.20 -8.17
N GLY A 131 -3.00 -8.20 -9.02
CA GLY A 131 -2.70 -9.60 -8.70
C GLY A 131 -1.22 -9.81 -8.34
N ARG A 132 -0.31 -9.19 -9.10
CA ARG A 132 1.14 -9.22 -8.82
C ARG A 132 1.49 -8.51 -7.52
N MET A 133 0.82 -7.41 -7.18
CA MET A 133 1.00 -6.74 -5.90
C MET A 133 0.57 -7.61 -4.72
N LEU A 134 -0.58 -8.28 -4.81
CA LEU A 134 -1.02 -9.23 -3.77
C LEU A 134 -0.01 -10.36 -3.58
N GLN A 135 0.47 -10.95 -4.69
CA GLN A 135 1.48 -11.99 -4.65
C GLN A 135 2.79 -11.50 -4.00
N PHE A 136 3.23 -10.29 -4.37
CA PHE A 136 4.42 -9.67 -3.77
C PHE A 136 4.25 -9.43 -2.27
N LEU A 137 3.12 -8.84 -1.84
CA LEU A 137 2.85 -8.58 -0.44
C LEU A 137 2.88 -9.89 0.37
N LEU A 138 2.16 -10.92 -0.09
CA LEU A 138 2.12 -12.23 0.58
C LEU A 138 3.48 -12.93 0.64
N ALA A 139 4.34 -12.72 -0.35
CA ALA A 139 5.67 -13.33 -0.38
C ALA A 139 6.68 -12.56 0.49
N TYR A 140 6.49 -11.25 0.66
CA TYR A 140 7.48 -10.39 1.34
C TYR A 140 7.22 -10.25 2.85
N ILE A 141 5.97 -10.38 3.29
CA ILE A 141 5.60 -10.16 4.69
C ILE A 141 5.38 -11.47 5.44
N VAL A 142 5.68 -11.43 6.73
CA VAL A 142 5.20 -12.40 7.71
C VAL A 142 3.92 -11.84 8.33
N VAL A 143 2.80 -12.53 8.13
CA VAL A 143 1.47 -12.08 8.60
C VAL A 143 1.19 -12.64 9.99
N GLU A 144 0.81 -11.79 10.92
CA GLU A 144 0.43 -12.17 12.29
C GLU A 144 -1.00 -11.70 12.62
N PRO A 145 -1.91 -12.58 13.10
CA PRO A 145 -1.78 -14.04 13.06
C PRO A 145 -1.73 -14.55 11.62
N SER A 146 -1.20 -15.76 11.43
CA SER A 146 -1.10 -16.39 10.11
C SER A 146 -2.45 -16.47 9.39
N LEU A 147 -2.40 -16.48 8.07
CA LEU A 147 -3.57 -16.72 7.24
C LEU A 147 -4.11 -18.14 7.50
N THR A 148 -5.43 -18.25 7.54
CA THR A 148 -6.11 -19.54 7.53
C THR A 148 -6.02 -20.16 6.14
N ARG A 149 -6.11 -21.50 6.05
CA ARG A 149 -6.14 -22.21 4.76
C ARG A 149 -7.22 -21.69 3.80
N MET A 150 -8.35 -21.25 4.34
CA MET A 150 -9.43 -20.68 3.54
C MET A 150 -9.08 -19.28 3.00
N GLU A 151 -8.44 -18.44 3.83
CA GLU A 151 -7.93 -17.13 3.38
C GLU A 151 -6.86 -17.31 2.28
N GLU A 152 -5.92 -18.23 2.47
CA GLU A 152 -4.89 -18.57 1.48
C GLU A 152 -5.49 -19.06 0.16
N LEU A 153 -6.41 -20.02 0.21
CA LEU A 153 -7.10 -20.55 -0.98
C LEU A 153 -7.86 -19.44 -1.71
N ARG A 154 -8.57 -18.59 -0.97
CA ARG A 154 -9.34 -17.47 -1.53
C ARG A 154 -8.42 -16.45 -2.20
N LEU A 155 -7.31 -16.07 -1.56
CA LEU A 155 -6.32 -15.16 -2.13
C LEU A 155 -5.64 -15.77 -3.36
N ALA A 156 -5.30 -17.05 -3.34
CA ALA A 156 -4.74 -17.74 -4.50
C ALA A 156 -5.72 -17.78 -5.69
N ILE A 157 -7.03 -17.88 -5.44
CA ILE A 157 -8.06 -17.76 -6.50
C ILE A 157 -8.11 -16.33 -7.05
N VAL A 158 -8.12 -15.32 -6.17
CA VAL A 158 -8.14 -13.91 -6.57
C VAL A 158 -6.91 -13.57 -7.42
N ILE A 159 -5.71 -13.93 -6.96
CA ILE A 159 -4.45 -13.71 -7.68
C ILE A 159 -4.49 -14.40 -9.03
N GLY A 160 -4.81 -15.70 -9.08
CA GLY A 160 -4.81 -16.44 -10.34
C GLY A 160 -5.83 -15.89 -11.36
N ARG A 161 -6.97 -15.37 -10.92
CA ARG A 161 -7.95 -14.72 -11.82
C ARG A 161 -7.49 -13.35 -12.30
N CYS A 162 -6.78 -12.59 -11.46
CA CYS A 162 -6.18 -11.31 -11.80
C CYS A 162 -5.01 -11.46 -12.78
N THR A 163 -4.12 -12.44 -12.55
CA THR A 163 -2.94 -12.69 -13.40
C THR A 163 -3.25 -13.51 -14.65
N GLY A 164 -4.44 -14.11 -14.73
CA GLY A 164 -4.88 -14.92 -15.87
C GLY A 164 -4.46 -16.39 -15.81
N GLU A 165 -3.82 -16.82 -14.71
CA GLU A 165 -3.48 -18.22 -14.41
C GLU A 165 -4.72 -19.10 -14.15
N LYS A 166 -5.85 -18.49 -13.75
CA LYS A 166 -7.13 -19.18 -13.55
C LYS A 166 -8.23 -18.66 -14.48
N ARG A 167 -9.18 -19.55 -14.81
CA ARG A 167 -10.40 -19.21 -15.56
C ARG A 167 -11.34 -18.31 -14.74
N GLY A 168 -12.22 -17.60 -15.44
CA GLY A 168 -13.18 -16.66 -14.83
C GLY A 168 -12.51 -15.36 -14.42
N LYS A 169 -11.96 -14.63 -15.40
CA LYS A 169 -11.29 -13.34 -15.18
C LYS A 169 -12.27 -12.30 -14.64
N TYR A 170 -11.77 -11.40 -13.81
CA TYR A 170 -12.54 -10.24 -13.37
C TYR A 170 -12.66 -9.22 -14.51
N GLU A 171 -13.78 -8.51 -14.55
CA GLU A 171 -14.04 -7.45 -15.53
C GLU A 171 -13.62 -6.08 -15.01
N ASN A 172 -13.62 -5.89 -13.69
CA ASN A 172 -13.24 -4.64 -13.04
C ASN A 172 -12.76 -4.89 -11.59
N ILE A 173 -12.14 -3.87 -11.00
CA ILE A 173 -11.58 -3.94 -9.65
C ILE A 173 -12.65 -4.11 -8.56
N GLY A 174 -13.89 -3.66 -8.80
CA GLY A 174 -15.02 -3.86 -7.89
C GLY A 174 -15.41 -5.33 -7.71
N GLN A 175 -15.30 -6.15 -8.76
CA GLN A 175 -15.46 -7.61 -8.62
C GLN A 175 -14.34 -8.23 -7.77
N VAL A 176 -13.10 -7.74 -7.91
CA VAL A 176 -11.96 -8.16 -7.07
C VAL A 176 -12.21 -7.82 -5.61
N MET A 177 -12.63 -6.58 -5.31
CA MET A 177 -12.90 -6.11 -3.95
C MET A 177 -13.91 -7.01 -3.22
N ARG A 178 -14.99 -7.42 -3.90
CA ARG A 178 -16.00 -8.35 -3.35
C ARG A 178 -15.44 -9.76 -3.13
N ALA A 179 -14.46 -10.17 -3.93
CA ALA A 179 -13.84 -11.48 -3.83
C ALA A 179 -12.78 -11.59 -2.73
N LEU A 180 -12.26 -10.49 -2.17
CA LEU A 180 -11.27 -10.52 -1.09
C LEU A 180 -11.83 -11.08 0.22
N PRO A 181 -11.00 -11.74 1.06
CA PRO A 181 -11.37 -12.08 2.45
C PRO A 181 -11.87 -10.84 3.20
N SER A 182 -12.84 -10.96 4.11
CA SER A 182 -13.30 -9.82 4.94
C SER A 182 -12.19 -9.36 5.87
N VAL A 183 -12.09 -8.06 6.10
CA VAL A 183 -11.25 -7.53 7.19
C VAL A 183 -11.86 -8.04 8.51
N PRO A 184 -11.09 -8.70 9.39
CA PRO A 184 -11.58 -9.06 10.71
C PRO A 184 -12.11 -7.80 11.39
N LYS A 185 -13.30 -7.87 11.99
CA LYS A 185 -13.77 -6.76 12.82
C LYS A 185 -12.73 -6.58 13.93
N GLU A 186 -12.14 -5.40 14.01
CA GLU A 186 -11.43 -5.02 15.23
C GLU A 186 -12.46 -5.10 16.36
N GLU A 187 -12.31 -6.08 17.25
CA GLU A 187 -12.74 -5.85 18.62
C GLU A 187 -11.99 -4.57 19.03
N ARG A 188 -12.74 -3.47 19.22
CA ARG A 188 -12.20 -2.14 19.52
C ARG A 188 -11.19 -2.21 20.67
N MET A 189 -9.92 -2.39 20.32
CA MET A 189 -8.78 -2.25 21.20
C MET A 189 -8.02 -1.01 20.73
N SER A 190 -8.65 0.15 20.94
CA SER A 190 -8.10 1.50 20.70
C SER A 190 -6.83 1.82 21.51
N GLY A 191 -6.17 0.82 22.12
CA GLY A 191 -5.03 0.99 23.00
C GLY A 191 -3.68 0.51 22.46
N ARG A 192 -3.60 -0.19 21.32
CA ARG A 192 -2.33 -0.84 20.90
C ARG A 192 -1.44 0.02 19.97
N ARG A 193 -2.02 0.95 19.19
CA ARG A 193 -1.26 1.94 18.40
C ARG A 193 -0.46 2.94 19.28
N ARG A 194 -0.80 3.10 20.56
CA ARG A 194 -0.09 4.00 21.50
C ARG A 194 1.21 3.42 22.07
N LYS A 195 1.47 2.11 21.95
CA LYS A 195 2.63 1.46 22.58
C LYS A 195 3.93 1.52 21.77
N ARG A 196 3.90 1.85 20.47
CA ARG A 196 5.13 2.03 19.67
C ARG A 196 5.78 3.42 19.87
N LEU A 197 5.06 4.39 20.46
CA LEU A 197 5.57 5.73 20.79
C LEU A 197 5.98 5.89 22.27
N ALA A 198 5.73 4.89 23.13
CA ALA A 198 5.93 5.01 24.58
C ALA A 198 7.22 4.34 25.12
N VAL A 199 8.15 3.90 24.26
CA VAL A 199 9.43 3.30 24.69
C VAL A 199 10.59 4.34 24.64
N GLY A 200 10.32 5.59 24.24
CA GLY A 200 11.36 6.60 24.02
C GLY A 200 11.31 7.84 24.92
N ALA A 201 10.69 7.79 26.12
CA ALA A 201 10.53 9.00 26.96
C ALA A 201 10.77 8.84 28.47
N CYS A 202 11.36 7.72 28.94
CA CYS A 202 11.57 7.50 30.38
C CYS A 202 13.04 7.45 30.85
N ILE A 203 14.03 7.85 30.04
CA ILE A 203 15.44 7.84 30.49
C ILE A 203 16.05 9.25 30.70
N CYS A 204 15.45 10.33 30.19
CA CYS A 204 16.10 11.66 30.27
C CYS A 204 15.61 12.60 31.38
N VAL A 205 14.63 12.22 32.23
CA VAL A 205 14.15 13.12 33.31
C VAL A 205 14.79 12.82 34.68
N MET A 206 15.37 11.63 34.89
CA MET A 206 16.01 11.28 36.16
C MET A 206 17.47 11.76 36.31
N LEU A 207 18.12 12.21 35.23
CA LEU A 207 19.49 12.73 35.29
C LEU A 207 19.57 14.24 35.58
N CYS A 208 18.48 14.99 35.41
CA CYS A 208 18.48 16.44 35.69
C CYS A 208 18.16 16.80 37.15
N PHE A 209 17.58 15.88 37.94
CA PHE A 209 17.30 16.13 39.36
C PHE A 209 18.49 15.84 40.29
N VAL A 210 19.46 15.02 39.87
CA VAL A 210 20.62 14.71 40.73
C VAL A 210 21.68 15.83 40.70
N VAL A 211 21.76 16.60 39.60
CA VAL A 211 22.80 17.66 39.48
C VAL A 211 22.41 18.95 40.20
N THR A 212 21.13 19.23 40.40
CA THR A 212 20.68 20.45 41.11
C THR A 212 20.75 20.33 42.63
N VAL A 213 20.69 19.11 43.19
CA VAL A 213 20.74 18.90 44.65
C VAL A 213 22.18 18.95 45.19
N ILE A 214 23.20 18.68 44.38
CA ILE A 214 24.60 18.61 44.84
C ILE A 214 25.29 20.00 44.90
N LYS A 215 24.70 21.07 44.33
CA LYS A 215 25.28 22.43 44.34
C LYS A 215 24.63 23.42 45.29
N GLY A 216 23.72 22.98 46.16
CA GLY A 216 22.96 23.84 47.08
C GLY A 216 23.10 23.53 48.56
N GLY A 217 24.13 22.78 48.98
CA GLY A 217 24.34 22.43 50.38
C GLY A 217 25.82 22.26 50.71
N ILE A 218 26.29 23.12 51.62
CA ILE A 218 27.67 23.33 52.13
C ILE A 218 28.41 24.46 51.40
#